data_AF-A0A7Z9S3A4-F1
#
_entry.id   AF-A0A7Z9S3A4-F1
#
_cell.length_a   1.000
_cell.length_b   1.000
_cell.length_c   1.000
_cell.angle_alpha   90.00
_cell.angle_beta   90.00
_cell.angle_gamma   90.00
#
_symmetry.space_group_name_H-M   'P 1'
#
loop_
_entity.id
_entity.type
_entity.pdbx_description
1 polymer ?
#
loop_
_entity_poly.entity_id
_entity_poly.type
_entity_poly.pdbx_seq_one_letter_code
_entity_poly.pdbx_strand_id
1 'polypeptide(L)'
;MSDRQLDYAMADVTHLRPAYEKLAAKLHANNREGWLEEEMAVLANPNTYTGNPTEAFRRIKARSTGPRMLAVLRELAKWRELEAQRRDIPRNRIIREESLVEIAHHMPTTPEQLGRTRGLGGKMAKGNYGQKILDAVEMGKAVPDKDCPQPIIKPRLPRGIGPVTDLLKVLLKMKSEDSGVASKLLASAADVEVIAAFGADADVKALKGWRREVFGDDALKLRAGDMSLSVKGKRLKFLPTDGT
;
A
#
# COMPACT_ATOMS: atom_id res chain seq x y z
N MET A 1 -12.07 6.09 32.93
CA MET A 1 -13.12 6.19 31.90
C MET A 1 -14.21 7.07 32.47
N SER A 2 -14.69 8.07 31.74
CA SER A 2 -15.86 8.85 32.13
C SER A 2 -17.16 8.20 31.64
N ASP A 3 -18.30 8.57 32.21
CA ASP A 3 -19.62 8.06 31.79
C ASP A 3 -19.86 8.28 30.29
N ARG A 4 -19.47 9.45 29.76
CA ARG A 4 -19.50 9.72 28.32
C ARG A 4 -18.68 8.74 27.49
N GLN A 5 -17.54 8.26 28.00
CA GLN A 5 -16.72 7.26 27.29
C GLN A 5 -17.38 5.87 27.35
N LEU A 6 -18.07 5.54 28.44
CA LEU A 6 -18.82 4.29 28.57
C LEU A 6 -20.01 4.27 27.61
N ASP A 7 -20.78 5.35 27.55
CA ASP A 7 -21.91 5.49 26.62
C ASP A 7 -21.44 5.40 25.16
N TYR A 8 -20.34 6.07 24.83
CA TYR A 8 -19.74 6.01 23.50
C TYR A 8 -19.31 4.58 23.12
N ALA A 9 -18.59 3.89 24.02
CA ALA A 9 -18.13 2.53 23.78
C ALA A 9 -19.31 1.54 23.63
N MET A 10 -20.40 1.74 24.38
CA MET A 10 -21.61 0.91 24.25
C MET A 10 -22.31 1.14 22.90
N ALA A 11 -22.43 2.40 22.47
CA ALA A 11 -23.05 2.76 21.20
C ALA A 11 -22.29 2.15 20.00
N ASP A 12 -20.96 2.08 20.06
CA ASP A 12 -20.10 1.52 19.00
C ASP A 12 -20.39 0.03 18.71
N VAL A 13 -20.95 -0.74 19.66
CA VAL A 13 -21.25 -2.17 19.47
C VAL A 13 -22.74 -2.49 19.39
N THR A 14 -23.60 -1.65 19.97
CA THR A 14 -25.05 -1.89 20.08
C THR A 14 -25.72 -2.15 18.71
N HIS A 15 -25.26 -1.46 17.67
CA HIS A 15 -25.87 -1.53 16.34
C HIS A 15 -25.13 -2.46 15.36
N LEU A 16 -23.94 -2.98 15.73
CA LEU A 16 -23.13 -3.78 14.80
C LEU A 16 -23.77 -5.13 14.47
N ARG A 17 -24.37 -5.82 15.44
CA ARG A 17 -25.01 -7.10 15.18
C ARG A 17 -26.22 -6.98 14.22
N PRO A 18 -27.19 -6.08 14.45
CA PRO A 18 -28.29 -5.87 13.48
C PRO A 18 -27.80 -5.43 12.09
N ALA A 19 -26.72 -4.63 12.04
CA ALA A 19 -26.11 -4.25 10.77
C ALA A 19 -25.49 -5.47 10.06
N TYR A 20 -24.75 -6.30 10.78
CA TYR A 20 -24.17 -7.54 10.28
C TYR A 20 -25.23 -8.46 9.69
N GLU A 21 -26.32 -8.75 10.41
CA GLU A 21 -27.38 -9.65 9.94
C GLU A 21 -28.00 -9.15 8.61
N LYS A 22 -28.24 -7.84 8.50
CA LYS A 22 -28.74 -7.21 7.26
C LYS A 22 -27.73 -7.25 6.12
N LEU A 23 -26.44 -7.03 6.39
CA LEU A 23 -25.39 -7.05 5.37
C LEU A 23 -25.09 -8.47 4.89
N ALA A 24 -25.05 -9.45 5.79
CA ALA A 24 -24.87 -10.86 5.47
C ALA A 24 -26.00 -11.37 4.57
N ALA A 25 -27.27 -11.09 4.92
CA ALA A 25 -28.41 -11.45 4.08
C ALA A 25 -28.32 -10.83 2.66
N LYS A 26 -27.85 -9.59 2.55
CA LYS A 26 -27.64 -8.94 1.24
C LYS A 26 -26.49 -9.57 0.45
N LEU A 27 -25.41 -10.00 1.11
CA LEU A 27 -24.29 -10.66 0.44
C LEU A 27 -24.72 -12.04 -0.08
N HIS A 28 -25.42 -12.81 0.74
CA HIS A 28 -25.98 -14.10 0.32
C HIS A 28 -26.94 -13.93 -0.86
N ALA A 29 -27.89 -12.99 -0.78
CA ALA A 29 -28.88 -12.78 -1.84
C ALA A 29 -28.25 -12.38 -3.18
N ASN A 30 -27.06 -11.78 -3.17
CA ASN A 30 -26.33 -11.37 -4.37
C ASN A 30 -25.15 -12.31 -4.73
N ASN A 31 -25.03 -13.45 -4.05
CA ASN A 31 -23.95 -14.43 -4.24
C ASN A 31 -22.53 -13.84 -4.08
N ARG A 32 -22.32 -12.99 -3.06
CA ARG A 32 -21.06 -12.27 -2.79
C ARG A 32 -20.35 -12.69 -1.51
N GLU A 33 -20.73 -13.82 -0.94
CA GLU A 33 -20.12 -14.33 0.29
C GLU A 33 -18.63 -14.63 0.07
N GLY A 34 -18.28 -15.30 -1.04
CA GLY A 34 -16.88 -15.56 -1.41
C GLY A 34 -16.06 -14.28 -1.60
N TRP A 35 -16.67 -13.19 -2.09
CA TRP A 35 -15.98 -11.90 -2.21
C TRP A 35 -15.61 -11.33 -0.84
N LEU A 36 -16.52 -11.44 0.14
CA LEU A 36 -16.27 -11.01 1.51
C LEU A 36 -15.20 -11.91 2.17
N GLU A 37 -15.27 -13.22 1.97
CA GLU A 37 -14.28 -14.17 2.49
C GLU A 37 -12.86 -13.83 2.01
N GLU A 38 -12.69 -13.51 0.72
CA GLU A 38 -11.41 -13.05 0.18
C GLU A 38 -10.89 -11.78 0.88
N GLU A 39 -11.75 -10.78 1.10
CA GLU A 39 -11.35 -9.55 1.80
C GLU A 39 -11.03 -9.82 3.29
N MET A 40 -11.84 -10.66 3.94
CA MET A 40 -11.67 -11.01 5.35
C MET A 40 -10.43 -11.86 5.57
N ALA A 41 -10.02 -12.70 4.63
CA ALA A 41 -8.80 -13.50 4.74
C ALA A 41 -7.55 -12.63 4.96
N VAL A 42 -7.48 -11.46 4.31
CA VAL A 42 -6.38 -10.50 4.52
C VAL A 42 -6.44 -9.90 5.92
N LEU A 43 -7.64 -9.52 6.39
CA LEU A 43 -7.83 -8.90 7.71
C LEU A 43 -7.72 -9.90 8.87
N ALA A 44 -8.02 -11.18 8.64
CA ALA A 44 -7.90 -12.22 9.64
C ALA A 44 -6.46 -12.74 9.78
N ASN A 45 -5.58 -12.45 8.80
CA ASN A 45 -4.18 -12.88 8.84
C ASN A 45 -3.38 -12.03 9.85
N PRO A 46 -2.85 -12.62 10.94
CA PRO A 46 -2.06 -11.87 11.93
C PRO A 46 -0.83 -11.19 11.33
N ASN A 47 -0.27 -11.74 10.24
CA ASN A 47 0.88 -11.17 9.55
C ASN A 47 0.59 -9.79 8.94
N THR A 48 -0.68 -9.46 8.70
CA THR A 48 -1.12 -8.13 8.27
C THR A 48 -0.81 -7.06 9.32
N TYR A 49 -0.73 -7.44 10.60
CA TYR A 49 -0.53 -6.53 11.73
C TYR A 49 0.84 -6.66 12.38
N THR A 50 1.50 -7.81 12.27
CA THR A 50 2.88 -7.98 12.75
C THR A 50 3.85 -7.26 11.81
N GLY A 51 4.17 -6.01 12.13
CA GLY A 51 5.17 -5.26 11.37
C GLY A 51 6.56 -5.83 11.58
N ASN A 52 7.11 -6.52 10.57
CA ASN A 52 8.51 -6.96 10.60
C ASN A 52 9.44 -5.73 10.73
N PRO A 53 10.22 -5.61 11.82
CA PRO A 53 11.13 -4.47 12.01
C PRO A 53 12.13 -4.29 10.86
N THR A 54 12.55 -5.37 10.20
CA THR A 54 13.48 -5.27 9.06
C THR A 54 12.84 -4.70 7.81
N GLU A 55 11.51 -4.76 7.66
CA GLU A 55 10.78 -4.17 6.53
C GLU A 55 10.21 -2.79 6.86
N ALA A 56 10.40 -2.29 8.10
CA ALA A 56 9.83 -1.01 8.54
C ALA A 56 10.26 0.17 7.65
N PHE A 57 11.47 0.12 7.07
CA PHE A 57 11.98 1.14 6.16
C PHE A 57 11.19 1.27 4.86
N ARG A 58 10.51 0.20 4.39
CA ARG A 58 9.71 0.22 3.16
C ARG A 58 8.53 1.20 3.23
N ARG A 59 8.06 1.52 4.44
CA ARG A 59 6.96 2.46 4.68
C ARG A 59 7.41 3.93 4.70
N ILE A 60 8.72 4.17 4.75
CA ILE A 60 9.30 5.51 4.85
C ILE A 60 9.47 6.10 3.46
N LYS A 61 8.96 7.32 3.25
CA LYS A 61 9.03 7.98 1.95
C LYS A 61 10.39 8.69 1.77
N ALA A 62 11.32 8.04 1.07
CA ALA A 62 12.60 8.63 0.68
C ALA A 62 12.63 8.98 -0.82
N ARG A 63 13.09 10.19 -1.17
CA ARG A 63 13.18 10.67 -2.57
C ARG A 63 14.37 10.11 -3.34
N SER A 64 15.49 9.89 -2.65
CA SER A 64 16.69 9.22 -3.18
C SER A 64 16.88 7.91 -2.43
N THR A 65 17.13 6.82 -3.16
CA THR A 65 17.07 5.44 -2.62
C THR A 65 18.20 4.57 -3.18
N GLY A 66 19.43 5.08 -3.15
CA GLY A 66 20.60 4.25 -3.46
C GLY A 66 20.65 3.01 -2.54
N PRO A 67 21.10 1.83 -3.01
CA PRO A 67 21.07 0.59 -2.22
C PRO A 67 21.74 0.71 -0.85
N ARG A 68 22.89 1.40 -0.77
CA ARG A 68 23.61 1.66 0.48
C ARG A 68 22.81 2.51 1.47
N MET A 69 22.15 3.57 0.98
CA MET A 69 21.29 4.42 1.80
C MET A 69 20.10 3.62 2.33
N LEU A 70 19.53 2.72 1.51
CA LEU A 70 18.45 1.84 1.95
C LEU A 70 18.91 0.82 3.01
N ALA A 71 20.13 0.31 2.90
CA ALA A 71 20.70 -0.56 3.93
C ALA A 71 20.83 0.16 5.28
N VAL A 72 21.32 1.41 5.27
CA VAL A 72 21.37 2.25 6.49
C VAL A 72 19.97 2.58 7.01
N LEU A 73 19.04 2.96 6.13
CA LEU A 73 17.67 3.25 6.52
C LEU A 73 16.96 2.02 7.11
N ARG A 74 17.27 0.82 6.61
CA ARG A 74 16.76 -0.46 7.14
C ARG A 74 17.14 -0.63 8.60
N GLU A 75 18.42 -0.52 8.93
CA GLU A 75 18.89 -0.71 10.31
C GLU A 75 18.38 0.39 11.24
N LEU A 76 18.32 1.63 10.77
CA LEU A 76 17.74 2.76 11.51
C LEU A 76 16.23 2.56 11.79
N ALA A 77 15.47 2.15 10.78
CA ALA A 77 14.02 1.91 10.92
C ALA A 77 13.73 0.72 11.83
N LYS A 78 14.55 -0.35 11.72
CA LYS A 78 14.50 -1.52 12.59
C LYS A 78 14.73 -1.14 14.05
N TRP A 79 15.79 -0.38 14.33
CA TRP A 79 16.05 0.13 15.68
C TRP A 79 14.89 0.96 16.22
N ARG A 80 14.37 1.90 15.40
CA ARG A 80 13.24 2.76 15.78
C ARG A 80 11.99 1.95 16.09
N GLU A 81 11.68 0.94 15.28
CA GLU A 81 10.52 0.06 15.47
C GLU A 81 10.65 -0.72 16.79
N LEU A 82 11.80 -1.35 17.05
CA LEU A 82 12.05 -2.09 18.28
C LEU A 82 11.98 -1.21 19.52
N GLU A 83 12.55 0.00 19.47
CA GLU A 83 12.53 0.93 20.59
C GLU A 83 11.12 1.50 20.85
N ALA A 84 10.35 1.75 19.79
CA ALA A 84 8.96 2.19 19.89
C ALA A 84 8.07 1.10 20.53
N GLN A 85 8.26 -0.16 20.14
CA GLN A 85 7.57 -1.32 20.73
C GLN A 85 7.96 -1.51 22.20
N ARG A 86 9.27 -1.48 22.51
CA ARG A 86 9.79 -1.63 23.87
C ARG A 86 9.25 -0.57 24.83
N ARG A 87 9.03 0.65 24.35
CA ARG A 87 8.56 1.79 25.15
C ARG A 87 7.06 2.03 25.06
N ASP A 88 6.36 1.27 24.23
CA ASP A 88 4.94 1.45 23.92
C ASP A 88 4.57 2.91 23.57
N ILE A 89 5.33 3.50 22.65
CA ILE A 89 5.07 4.87 22.17
C ILE A 89 5.17 4.96 20.64
N PRO A 90 4.48 5.93 20.01
CA PRO A 90 4.57 6.14 18.58
C PRO A 90 6.02 6.34 18.10
N ARG A 91 6.38 5.71 16.97
CA ARG A 91 7.72 5.78 16.34
C ARG A 91 8.26 7.20 16.22
N ASN A 92 7.40 8.17 15.87
CA ASN A 92 7.78 9.57 15.71
C ASN A 92 8.15 10.27 17.03
N ARG A 93 7.78 9.70 18.19
CA ARG A 93 8.24 10.16 19.51
C ARG A 93 9.65 9.65 19.86
N ILE A 94 10.14 8.61 19.19
CA ILE A 94 11.55 8.18 19.30
C ILE A 94 12.42 9.10 18.46
N ILE A 95 12.17 9.13 17.15
CA ILE A 95 12.84 10.00 16.19
C ILE A 95 11.90 10.24 15.00
N ARG A 96 11.86 11.49 14.52
CA ARG A 96 11.05 11.87 13.37
C ARG A 96 11.52 11.18 12.10
N GLU A 97 10.59 10.90 11.20
CA GLU A 97 10.89 10.20 9.95
C GLU A 97 11.89 10.98 9.08
N GLU A 98 11.77 12.31 9.04
CA GLU A 98 12.63 13.19 8.24
C GLU A 98 14.08 13.11 8.73
N SER A 99 14.29 13.14 10.05
CA SER A 99 15.61 12.98 10.66
C SER A 99 16.21 11.60 10.35
N LEU A 100 15.39 10.54 10.32
CA LEU A 100 15.85 9.19 9.98
C LEU A 100 16.37 9.12 8.53
N VAL A 101 15.65 9.74 7.60
CA VAL A 101 16.04 9.81 6.18
C VAL A 101 17.30 10.66 6.01
N GLU A 102 17.42 11.77 6.73
CA GLU A 102 18.60 12.65 6.73
C GLU A 102 19.85 11.92 7.27
N ILE A 103 19.72 11.19 8.37
CA ILE A 103 20.81 10.37 8.93
C ILE A 103 21.22 9.28 7.93
N ALA A 104 20.24 8.60 7.31
CA ALA A 104 20.54 7.58 6.30
C ALA A 104 21.27 8.16 5.07
N HIS A 105 20.99 9.41 4.73
CA HIS A 105 21.63 10.09 3.61
C HIS A 105 23.06 10.53 3.93
N HIS A 106 23.29 11.12 5.10
CA HIS A 106 24.61 11.65 5.49
C HIS A 106 25.54 10.63 6.14
N MET A 107 24.99 9.53 6.67
CA MET A 107 25.72 8.42 7.31
C MET A 107 26.76 8.92 8.34
N PRO A 108 26.33 9.69 9.37
CA PRO A 108 27.24 10.25 10.36
C PRO A 108 27.98 9.15 11.10
N THR A 109 29.25 9.42 11.41
CA THR A 109 30.16 8.50 12.11
C THR A 109 30.54 8.99 13.51
N THR A 110 30.18 10.23 13.86
CA THR A 110 30.45 10.80 15.19
C THR A 110 29.20 11.47 15.78
N PRO A 111 29.11 11.62 17.11
CA PRO A 111 28.04 12.36 17.78
C PRO A 111 27.92 13.81 17.29
N GLU A 112 29.03 14.46 16.93
CA GLU A 112 29.05 15.83 16.41
C GLU A 112 28.41 15.91 15.03
N GLN A 113 28.71 14.95 14.15
CA GLN A 113 28.08 14.85 12.83
C GLN A 113 26.59 14.55 12.97
N LEU A 114 26.24 13.62 13.86
CA LEU A 114 24.85 13.27 14.14
C LEU A 114 24.07 14.46 14.74
N GLY A 115 24.70 15.28 15.56
CA GLY A 115 24.10 16.48 16.15
C GLY A 115 23.74 17.57 15.14
N ARG A 116 24.31 17.52 13.92
CA ARG A 116 23.95 18.43 12.81
C ARG A 116 22.64 18.05 12.13
N THR A 117 22.12 16.84 12.37
CA THR A 117 20.83 16.40 11.82
C THR A 117 19.69 17.26 12.34
N ARG A 118 18.89 17.79 11.42
CA ARG A 118 17.74 18.63 11.77
C ARG A 118 16.77 17.87 12.67
N GLY A 119 16.43 18.46 13.81
CA GLY A 119 15.38 17.98 14.71
C GLY A 119 15.79 16.88 15.70
N LEU A 120 17.05 16.43 15.70
CA LEU A 120 17.58 15.45 16.67
C LEU A 120 18.04 16.13 17.97
N GLY A 121 18.75 17.25 17.85
CA GLY A 121 19.31 18.03 18.97
C GLY A 121 20.56 17.41 19.60
N GLY A 122 21.50 18.25 20.04
CA GLY A 122 22.83 17.81 20.51
C GLY A 122 22.80 16.89 21.74
N LYS A 123 21.82 17.07 22.65
CA LYS A 123 21.66 16.21 23.84
C LYS A 123 21.32 14.76 23.46
N MET A 124 20.48 14.57 22.44
CA MET A 124 20.14 13.22 21.96
C MET A 124 21.33 12.59 21.25
N ALA A 125 22.02 13.36 20.40
CA ALA A 125 23.18 12.90 19.63
C ALA A 125 24.35 12.41 20.51
N LYS A 126 24.57 13.04 21.68
CA LYS A 126 25.60 12.63 22.64
C LYS A 126 25.12 11.61 23.69
N GLY A 127 23.84 11.26 23.69
CA GLY A 127 23.26 10.33 24.65
C GLY A 127 23.25 8.88 24.15
N ASN A 128 22.68 7.98 24.95
CA ASN A 128 22.54 6.55 24.62
C ASN A 128 21.83 6.33 23.26
N TYR A 129 20.81 7.12 22.93
CA TYR A 129 20.16 7.04 21.62
C TYR A 129 21.06 7.47 20.47
N GLY A 130 21.91 8.47 20.68
CA GLY A 130 22.91 8.85 19.69
C GLY A 130 23.85 7.69 19.36
N GLN A 131 24.33 6.98 20.38
CA GLN A 131 25.16 5.79 20.17
C GLN A 131 24.42 4.70 19.40
N LYS A 132 23.20 4.34 19.81
CA LYS A 132 22.40 3.33 19.11
C LYS A 132 22.11 3.69 17.65
N ILE A 133 21.95 4.99 17.35
CA ILE A 133 21.78 5.48 15.97
C ILE A 133 23.08 5.29 15.18
N LEU A 134 24.23 5.65 15.76
CA LEU A 134 25.54 5.47 15.12
C LEU A 134 25.82 3.98 14.86
N ASP A 135 25.52 3.11 15.82
CA ASP A 135 25.65 1.66 15.67
C ASP A 135 24.77 1.14 14.51
N ALA A 136 23.53 1.64 14.40
CA ALA A 136 22.65 1.31 13.28
C ALA A 136 23.19 1.81 11.92
N VAL A 137 23.80 2.99 11.89
CA VAL A 137 24.48 3.50 10.68
C VAL A 137 25.64 2.60 10.30
N GLU A 138 26.48 2.22 11.27
CA GLU A 138 27.61 1.33 11.04
C GLU A 138 27.17 -0.04 10.51
N MET A 139 26.18 -0.66 11.15
CA MET A 139 25.59 -1.92 10.68
C MET A 139 25.11 -1.81 9.22
N GLY A 140 24.42 -0.73 8.87
CA GLY A 140 23.95 -0.50 7.49
C GLY A 140 25.07 -0.27 6.48
N LYS A 141 26.18 0.34 6.90
CA LYS A 141 27.38 0.51 6.07
C LYS A 141 28.15 -0.79 5.87
N ALA A 142 28.09 -1.70 6.84
CA ALA A 142 28.77 -3.00 6.79
C ALA A 142 28.04 -4.05 5.93
N VAL A 143 26.78 -3.83 5.55
CA VAL A 143 26.02 -4.74 4.68
C VAL A 143 26.76 -4.95 3.35
N PRO A 144 27.01 -6.17 2.87
CA PRO A 144 27.62 -6.36 1.55
C PRO A 144 26.76 -5.74 0.43
N ASP A 145 27.38 -5.23 -0.64
CA ASP A 145 26.64 -4.54 -1.72
C ASP A 145 25.55 -5.43 -2.36
N LYS A 146 25.83 -6.74 -2.48
CA LYS A 146 24.88 -7.75 -2.97
C LYS A 146 23.64 -7.93 -2.05
N ASP A 147 23.78 -7.61 -0.77
CA ASP A 147 22.73 -7.78 0.26
C ASP A 147 22.04 -6.44 0.59
N CYS A 148 22.43 -5.36 -0.10
CA CYS A 148 21.77 -4.07 0.03
C CYS A 148 20.34 -4.15 -0.54
N PRO A 149 19.33 -3.61 0.17
CA PRO A 149 17.98 -3.54 -0.36
C PRO A 149 17.96 -2.72 -1.65
N GLN A 150 17.24 -3.23 -2.65
CA GLN A 150 17.03 -2.49 -3.89
C GLN A 150 15.88 -1.49 -3.74
N PRO A 151 15.99 -0.32 -4.40
CA PRO A 151 14.89 0.63 -4.48
C PRO A 151 13.68 0.00 -5.16
N ILE A 152 12.49 0.38 -4.70
CA ILE A 152 11.25 0.02 -5.38
C ILE A 152 11.17 0.88 -6.64
N ILE A 153 11.51 0.29 -7.79
CA ILE A 153 11.39 0.94 -9.08
C ILE A 153 9.94 0.78 -9.53
N LYS A 154 9.19 1.89 -9.57
CA LYS A 154 7.87 1.88 -10.20
C LYS A 154 8.05 1.55 -11.68
N PRO A 155 7.21 0.66 -12.26
CA PRO A 155 7.29 0.35 -13.67
C PRO A 155 7.15 1.64 -14.49
N ARG A 156 8.04 1.83 -15.47
CA ARG A 156 7.93 2.95 -16.40
C ARG A 156 6.79 2.64 -17.35
N LEU A 157 5.73 3.42 -17.25
CA LEU A 157 4.59 3.30 -18.15
C LEU A 157 5.01 3.69 -19.58
N PRO A 158 4.66 2.90 -20.60
CA PRO A 158 4.90 3.26 -22.00
C PRO A 158 4.22 4.58 -22.36
N ARG A 159 4.80 5.32 -23.31
CA ARG A 159 4.14 6.52 -23.86
C ARG A 159 2.92 6.11 -24.70
N GLY A 160 1.92 6.97 -24.75
CA GLY A 160 0.74 6.76 -25.62
C GLY A 160 -0.35 5.85 -25.06
N ILE A 161 -0.24 5.35 -23.83
CA ILE A 161 -1.28 4.49 -23.21
C ILE A 161 -2.53 5.24 -22.74
N GLY A 162 -2.56 6.58 -22.86
CA GLY A 162 -3.65 7.43 -22.38
C GLY A 162 -5.04 7.02 -22.92
N PRO A 163 -5.21 6.91 -24.26
CA PRO A 163 -6.49 6.49 -24.84
C PRO A 163 -6.96 5.11 -24.36
N VAL A 164 -6.04 4.13 -24.26
CA VAL A 164 -6.35 2.79 -23.74
C VAL A 164 -6.79 2.89 -22.28
N THR A 165 -6.07 3.67 -21.47
CA THR A 165 -6.40 3.91 -20.06
C THR A 165 -7.80 4.52 -19.91
N ASP A 166 -8.17 5.46 -20.76
CA ASP A 166 -9.48 6.11 -20.72
C ASP A 166 -10.61 5.16 -21.15
N LEU A 167 -10.40 4.29 -22.14
CA LEU A 167 -11.34 3.21 -22.48
C LEU A 167 -11.52 2.24 -21.30
N LEU A 168 -10.43 1.84 -20.64
CA LEU A 168 -10.52 0.98 -19.46
C LEU A 168 -11.21 1.66 -18.27
N LYS A 169 -11.08 2.99 -18.10
CA LYS A 169 -11.84 3.74 -17.09
C LYS A 169 -13.33 3.78 -17.40
N VAL A 170 -13.70 3.92 -18.68
CA VAL A 170 -15.11 3.83 -19.11
C VAL A 170 -15.67 2.44 -18.81
N LEU A 171 -14.92 1.39 -19.13
CA LEU A 171 -15.25 0.01 -18.78
C LEU A 171 -15.43 -0.16 -17.27
N LEU A 172 -14.48 0.33 -16.47
CA LEU A 172 -14.51 0.24 -15.01
C LEU A 172 -15.76 0.91 -14.43
N LYS A 173 -16.13 2.08 -14.94
CA LYS A 173 -17.33 2.80 -14.51
C LYS A 173 -18.59 1.98 -14.83
N MET A 174 -18.68 1.44 -16.03
CA MET A 174 -19.81 0.58 -16.41
C MET A 174 -19.91 -0.67 -15.53
N LYS A 175 -18.80 -1.40 -15.32
CA LYS A 175 -18.77 -2.57 -14.43
C LYS A 175 -19.15 -2.22 -12.99
N SER A 176 -18.75 -1.04 -12.52
CA SER A 176 -19.13 -0.53 -11.20
C SER A 176 -20.64 -0.31 -11.08
N GLU A 177 -21.27 0.27 -12.10
CA GLU A 177 -22.72 0.49 -12.17
C GLU A 177 -23.47 -0.85 -12.26
N ASP A 178 -23.06 -1.75 -13.14
CA ASP A 178 -23.70 -3.05 -13.37
C ASP A 178 -23.63 -3.96 -12.13
N SER A 179 -22.47 -3.98 -11.45
CA SER A 179 -22.29 -4.78 -10.24
C SER A 179 -22.74 -4.06 -8.97
N GLY A 180 -23.03 -2.76 -9.00
CA GLY A 180 -23.27 -1.97 -7.78
C GLY A 180 -22.08 -1.98 -6.80
N VAL A 181 -20.86 -2.22 -7.29
CA VAL A 181 -19.62 -2.19 -6.52
C VAL A 181 -18.89 -0.90 -6.85
N ALA A 182 -18.42 -0.17 -5.85
CA ALA A 182 -17.66 1.06 -6.09
C ALA A 182 -16.41 0.79 -6.96
N SER A 183 -16.15 1.62 -7.98
CA SER A 183 -14.99 1.44 -8.88
C SER A 183 -13.67 1.25 -8.14
N LYS A 184 -13.47 1.97 -7.03
CA LYS A 184 -12.25 1.88 -6.22
C LYS A 184 -12.05 0.52 -5.52
N LEU A 185 -13.13 -0.25 -5.31
CA LEU A 185 -13.04 -1.63 -4.83
C LEU A 185 -12.66 -2.59 -5.96
N LEU A 186 -13.04 -2.30 -7.21
CA LEU A 186 -12.69 -3.10 -8.38
C LEU A 186 -11.24 -2.85 -8.82
N ALA A 187 -10.88 -1.57 -9.03
CA ALA A 187 -9.55 -1.15 -9.47
C ALA A 187 -9.27 0.32 -9.10
N SER A 188 -8.04 0.64 -8.71
CA SER A 188 -7.57 2.01 -8.59
C SER A 188 -7.17 2.59 -9.97
N ALA A 189 -7.05 3.92 -10.08
CA ALA A 189 -6.55 4.55 -11.31
C ALA A 189 -5.15 4.04 -11.70
N ALA A 190 -4.29 3.79 -10.71
CA ALA A 190 -2.97 3.22 -10.93
C ALA A 190 -3.05 1.77 -11.45
N ASP A 191 -3.99 0.96 -10.93
CA ASP A 191 -4.18 -0.40 -11.44
C ASP A 191 -4.59 -0.37 -12.92
N VAL A 192 -5.49 0.54 -13.29
CA VAL A 192 -5.94 0.70 -14.69
C VAL A 192 -4.80 1.12 -15.61
N GLU A 193 -3.93 2.05 -15.19
CA GLU A 193 -2.74 2.45 -15.95
C GLU A 193 -1.77 1.29 -16.15
N VAL A 194 -1.55 0.48 -15.10
CA VAL A 194 -0.67 -0.70 -15.17
C VAL A 194 -1.27 -1.78 -16.06
N ILE A 195 -2.59 -2.02 -16.02
CA ILE A 195 -3.28 -2.93 -16.94
C ILE A 195 -3.19 -2.41 -18.38
N ALA A 196 -3.43 -1.12 -18.61
CA ALA A 196 -3.31 -0.52 -19.94
C ALA A 196 -1.90 -0.73 -20.53
N ALA A 197 -0.87 -0.53 -19.70
CA ALA A 197 0.51 -0.73 -20.09
C ALA A 197 0.85 -2.20 -20.35
N PHE A 198 0.58 -3.10 -19.40
CA PHE A 198 1.18 -4.44 -19.37
C PHE A 198 0.19 -5.59 -19.61
N GLY A 199 -1.11 -5.32 -19.65
CA GLY A 199 -2.12 -6.35 -19.88
C GLY A 199 -2.06 -7.44 -18.82
N ALA A 200 -1.96 -8.70 -19.23
CA ALA A 200 -1.96 -9.86 -18.34
C ALA A 200 -0.74 -9.89 -17.40
N ASP A 201 0.37 -9.23 -17.77
CA ASP A 201 1.57 -9.15 -16.94
C ASP A 201 1.46 -8.10 -15.81
N ALA A 202 0.32 -7.40 -15.71
CA ALA A 202 0.07 -6.44 -14.64
C ALA A 202 -0.15 -7.15 -13.29
N ASP A 203 0.79 -7.00 -12.35
CA ASP A 203 0.61 -7.47 -10.97
C ASP A 203 -0.26 -6.51 -10.15
N VAL A 204 -1.58 -6.59 -10.35
CA VAL A 204 -2.58 -5.76 -9.67
C VAL A 204 -3.73 -6.59 -9.10
N LYS A 205 -4.37 -6.08 -8.04
CA LYS A 205 -5.52 -6.76 -7.42
C LYS A 205 -6.71 -6.92 -8.37
N ALA A 206 -6.86 -6.00 -9.32
CA ALA A 206 -7.92 -6.02 -10.32
C ALA A 206 -7.86 -7.27 -11.24
N LEU A 207 -6.73 -7.96 -11.33
CA LEU A 207 -6.55 -9.20 -12.09
C LEU A 207 -6.51 -10.46 -11.19
N LYS A 208 -7.03 -10.38 -9.97
CA LYS A 208 -7.07 -11.51 -9.01
C LYS A 208 -8.47 -11.68 -8.42
N GLY A 209 -8.81 -12.93 -8.08
CA GLY A 209 -10.05 -13.29 -7.39
C GLY A 209 -11.31 -12.72 -8.05
N TRP A 210 -12.29 -12.36 -7.22
CA TRP A 210 -13.56 -11.82 -7.71
C TRP A 210 -13.44 -10.53 -8.55
N ARG A 211 -12.41 -9.70 -8.31
CA ARG A 211 -12.19 -8.47 -9.09
C ARG A 211 -11.86 -8.77 -10.54
N ARG A 212 -11.13 -9.87 -10.77
CA ARG A 212 -10.80 -10.35 -12.11
C ARG A 212 -12.07 -10.70 -12.88
N GLU A 213 -12.96 -11.45 -12.23
CA GLU A 213 -14.22 -11.87 -12.82
C GLU A 213 -15.13 -10.69 -13.17
N VAL A 214 -15.20 -9.67 -12.30
CA VAL A 214 -16.07 -8.51 -12.51
C VAL A 214 -15.51 -7.51 -13.52
N PHE A 215 -14.20 -7.27 -13.51
CA PHE A 215 -13.56 -6.22 -14.31
C PHE A 215 -12.33 -6.70 -15.07
N GLY A 216 -11.42 -7.43 -14.41
CA GLY A 216 -10.11 -7.75 -14.96
C GLY A 216 -10.15 -8.49 -16.30
N ASP A 217 -10.95 -9.54 -16.45
CA ASP A 217 -11.00 -10.33 -17.68
C ASP A 217 -11.52 -9.52 -18.87
N ASP A 218 -12.53 -8.68 -18.65
CA ASP A 218 -13.05 -7.80 -19.70
C ASP A 218 -12.10 -6.64 -20.02
N ALA A 219 -11.33 -6.17 -19.02
CA ALA A 219 -10.27 -5.18 -19.25
C ALA A 219 -9.16 -5.76 -20.13
N LEU A 220 -8.79 -7.03 -19.93
CA LEU A 220 -7.81 -7.72 -20.76
C LEU A 220 -8.31 -7.91 -22.19
N LYS A 221 -9.57 -8.37 -22.37
CA LYS A 221 -10.19 -8.52 -23.70
C LYS A 221 -10.29 -7.20 -24.45
N LEU A 222 -10.76 -6.14 -23.78
CA LEU A 222 -10.88 -4.80 -24.38
C LEU A 222 -9.51 -4.26 -24.79
N ARG A 223 -8.46 -4.50 -23.99
CA ARG A 223 -7.09 -4.13 -24.34
C ARG A 223 -6.54 -4.95 -25.51
N ALA A 224 -6.84 -6.25 -25.57
CA ALA A 224 -6.37 -7.15 -26.62
C ALA A 224 -7.08 -6.93 -27.96
N GLY A 225 -8.22 -6.23 -27.97
CA GLY A 225 -9.03 -6.02 -29.16
C GLY A 225 -10.08 -7.10 -29.39
N ASP A 226 -10.28 -8.03 -28.44
CA ASP A 226 -11.27 -9.12 -28.46
C ASP A 226 -12.69 -8.66 -28.03
N MET A 227 -12.81 -7.39 -27.69
CA MET A 227 -14.04 -6.78 -27.22
C MET A 227 -14.08 -5.32 -27.66
N SER A 228 -15.25 -4.89 -28.14
CA SER A 228 -15.51 -3.49 -28.47
C SER A 228 -16.62 -2.91 -27.60
N LEU A 229 -16.52 -1.61 -27.33
CA LEU A 229 -17.55 -0.83 -26.66
C LEU A 229 -18.43 -0.15 -27.71
N SER A 230 -19.73 -0.34 -27.61
CA SER A 230 -20.74 0.34 -28.42
C SER A 230 -21.70 1.11 -27.52
N VAL A 231 -22.25 2.21 -28.01
CA VAL A 231 -23.30 2.97 -27.32
C VAL A 231 -24.63 2.69 -28.00
N LYS A 232 -25.58 2.11 -27.27
CA LYS A 232 -26.97 1.94 -27.73
C LYS A 232 -27.89 2.79 -26.85
N GLY A 233 -28.36 3.91 -27.40
CA GLY A 233 -29.11 4.91 -26.65
C GLY A 233 -28.20 5.61 -25.64
N LYS A 234 -28.54 5.53 -24.34
CA LYS A 234 -27.73 6.09 -23.23
C LYS A 234 -26.94 5.01 -22.46
N ARG A 235 -26.81 3.80 -23.01
CA ARG A 235 -26.13 2.67 -22.35
C ARG A 235 -24.96 2.17 -23.20
N LEU A 236 -23.86 1.88 -22.52
CA LEU A 236 -22.72 1.16 -23.09
C LEU A 236 -23.07 -0.33 -23.21
N LYS A 237 -22.57 -0.97 -24.27
CA LYS A 237 -22.73 -2.39 -24.54
C LYS A 237 -21.44 -2.98 -25.08
N PHE A 238 -21.24 -4.27 -24.81
CA PHE A 238 -20.17 -5.05 -25.42
C PHE A 238 -20.63 -5.67 -26.73
N LEU A 239 -19.73 -5.66 -27.71
CA LEU A 239 -19.84 -6.49 -28.90
C LEU A 239 -18.55 -7.32 -28.99
N PRO A 240 -18.66 -8.65 -29.16
CA PRO A 240 -17.50 -9.45 -29.53
C PRO A 240 -16.96 -8.92 -30.86
N THR A 241 -15.65 -8.88 -30.98
CA THR A 241 -14.96 -8.58 -32.23
C THR A 241 -14.47 -9.90 -32.81
N ASP A 242 -14.65 -10.07 -34.12
CA ASP A 242 -13.86 -11.04 -34.86
C ASP A 242 -12.45 -10.45 -34.86
N GLY A 243 -11.58 -10.95 -33.97
CA GLY A 243 -10.29 -10.34 -33.66
C GLY A 243 -9.53 -9.85 -34.90
N THR A 244 -8.89 -8.67 -34.77
CA THR A 244 -8.02 -8.10 -35.81
C THR A 244 -6.70 -8.83 -35.93
#